data_AF-A0A950HR35-F1
#
_entry.id   AF-A0A950HR35-F1
#
_cell.length_a   1.000
_cell.length_b   1.000
_cell.length_c   1.000
_cell.angle_alpha   90.00
_cell.angle_beta   90.00
_cell.angle_gamma   90.00
#
_symmetry.space_group_name_H-M   'P 1'
#
loop_
_entity.id
_entity.type
_entity.pdbx_description
1 polymer ?
#
loop_
_entity_poly.entity_id
_entity_poly.type
_entity_poly.pdbx_seq_one_letter_code
_entity_poly.pdbx_strand_id
1 'polypeptide(L)'
;VIETGAGTTLNVTSQLPSVVATSDANNITVNLLGPGGDTLIGGAGDGDMFTAVQGNNQIFAGSGHDTIQGGSGIDALVGGGQTLVMAGSGGQSLFGGVAAGAHDTLEGGTATAALLEVFQGNNQLIAGSGHDTLQGGSGIDLLEGGGQSLVKAGTGGQTLFGGLVAGAHDTLQGSTGYDVLQVVEGNNQLIAGSGHDTLTGGSGIDLLEGGGQSQVNAGTGGQTLFGGLVAGAHDTLQGSTGYDYMRVFQGNNQLIAGSGHSTLIGGSGIDLLEGGGQSLVEAGSGGQTLFGGLMAGAHDTLEGSAGYDRLIAIQGNNVLIAGSGHETLQGGSGSDLLEGGGQSQLTAGSGTQVLLGGLAAGAHDTLQGGTGTDYLSVQQGNNELVAGSGHNTLQGGSGIDLLEGGGQSLVIGGTGGQTMFGGLVAGAQDTLQGGSGAGGFDRMIAVEGNNLLIGGAAFAQMQGGTGNDTLLGGTNTTGDDFTAGTGTQLLSGGAGNDLFHVSKLAGNDTIDGGGGVNTMALADRNFAEAQFTTNNDGSTTISFADNNQSLTVSNVQVIQFHDKTINL
;
A
#
# COMPACT_ATOMS: atom_id res chain seq x y z
N VAL A 1 69.44 -9.80 14.10
CA VAL A 1 69.67 -8.93 12.94
C VAL A 1 70.65 -9.62 12.02
N ILE A 2 70.23 -9.95 10.81
CA ILE A 2 71.05 -10.52 9.76
C ILE A 2 71.20 -9.41 8.72
N GLU A 3 72.41 -8.88 8.56
CA GLU A 3 72.69 -7.90 7.51
C GLU A 3 72.66 -8.62 6.16
N THR A 4 71.62 -8.36 5.37
CA THR A 4 71.43 -8.96 4.04
C THR A 4 71.63 -7.91 2.94
N GLY A 5 72.11 -8.36 1.77
CA GLY A 5 72.13 -7.53 0.55
C GLY A 5 70.84 -7.70 -0.25
N ALA A 6 70.63 -6.85 -1.26
CA ALA A 6 69.48 -6.99 -2.16
C ALA A 6 69.45 -8.37 -2.85
N GLY A 7 68.28 -8.99 -2.94
CA GLY A 7 68.10 -10.31 -3.57
C GLY A 7 68.56 -11.51 -2.72
N THR A 8 68.77 -11.34 -1.41
CA THR A 8 69.25 -12.42 -0.53
C THR A 8 68.13 -13.38 -0.15
N THR A 9 68.37 -14.70 -0.18
CA THR A 9 67.46 -15.71 0.38
C THR A 9 68.01 -16.32 1.67
N LEU A 10 67.19 -16.37 2.72
CA LEU A 10 67.49 -16.94 4.02
C LEU A 10 66.52 -18.09 4.34
N ASN A 11 67.04 -19.26 4.71
CA ASN A 11 66.24 -20.40 5.17
C ASN A 11 66.54 -20.69 6.64
N VAL A 12 65.53 -20.60 7.50
CA VAL A 12 65.63 -20.86 8.94
C VAL A 12 64.99 -22.21 9.25
N THR A 13 65.78 -23.14 9.79
CA THR A 13 65.37 -24.55 9.99
C THR A 13 65.39 -24.99 11.46
N SER A 14 65.66 -24.08 12.40
CA SER A 14 65.78 -24.41 13.83
C SER A 14 64.45 -24.76 14.49
N GLN A 15 64.48 -25.64 15.51
CA GLN A 15 63.30 -26.09 16.27
C GLN A 15 62.97 -25.23 17.51
N LEU A 16 63.56 -24.03 17.66
CA LEU A 16 63.34 -23.13 18.81
C LEU A 16 62.79 -21.79 18.32
N PRO A 17 62.06 -21.02 19.16
CA PRO A 17 61.61 -19.69 18.80
C PRO A 17 62.79 -18.82 18.37
N SER A 18 62.82 -18.44 17.10
CA SER A 18 63.86 -17.59 16.53
C SER A 18 63.33 -16.18 16.32
N VAL A 19 64.19 -15.17 16.56
CA VAL A 19 63.92 -13.79 16.18
C VAL A 19 64.80 -13.44 14.99
N VAL A 20 64.19 -13.29 13.82
CA VAL A 20 64.87 -12.92 12.58
C VAL A 20 64.59 -11.45 12.31
N ALA A 21 65.64 -10.65 12.13
CA ALA A 21 65.50 -9.24 11.72
C ALA A 21 66.35 -8.99 10.48
N THR A 22 65.79 -8.43 9.41
CA THR A 22 66.49 -8.18 8.14
C THR A 22 66.97 -6.72 8.01
N SER A 23 67.77 -6.43 6.98
CA SER A 23 68.19 -5.06 6.63
C SER A 23 67.18 -4.37 5.72
N ASP A 24 67.37 -3.07 5.44
CA ASP A 24 66.53 -2.27 4.52
C ASP A 24 66.85 -2.52 3.03
N ALA A 25 67.31 -3.71 2.67
CA ALA A 25 67.64 -4.04 1.28
C ALA A 25 66.42 -4.63 0.56
N ASN A 26 66.25 -4.33 -0.73
CA ASN A 26 65.10 -4.79 -1.50
C ASN A 26 65.21 -6.27 -1.93
N ASN A 27 64.07 -6.91 -2.14
CA ASN A 27 63.91 -8.28 -2.65
C ASN A 27 64.59 -9.35 -1.77
N ILE A 28 64.51 -9.22 -0.45
CA ILE A 28 64.94 -10.24 0.50
C ILE A 28 63.87 -11.34 0.57
N THR A 29 64.27 -12.60 0.56
CA THR A 29 63.37 -13.73 0.82
C THR A 29 63.76 -14.42 2.12
N VAL A 30 62.83 -14.61 3.05
CA VAL A 30 63.06 -15.39 4.28
C VAL A 30 62.04 -16.51 4.39
N ASN A 31 62.51 -17.73 4.58
CA ASN A 31 61.67 -18.92 4.77
C ASN A 31 61.88 -19.51 6.17
N LEU A 32 60.83 -19.54 6.99
CA LEU A 32 60.75 -20.19 8.30
C LEU A 32 60.21 -21.61 8.09
N LEU A 33 61.11 -22.59 8.06
CA LEU A 33 60.83 -23.98 7.69
C LEU A 33 60.58 -24.89 8.90
N GLY A 34 60.90 -24.42 10.11
CA GLY A 34 60.74 -25.18 11.35
C GLY A 34 59.29 -25.19 11.86
N PRO A 35 58.93 -26.13 12.76
CA PRO A 35 57.61 -26.16 13.40
C PRO A 35 57.51 -25.26 14.65
N GLY A 36 58.55 -24.50 14.97
CA GLY A 36 58.58 -23.58 16.12
C GLY A 36 57.68 -22.37 15.88
N GLY A 37 57.28 -21.69 16.95
CA GLY A 37 56.69 -20.35 16.82
C GLY A 37 57.79 -19.32 16.68
N ASP A 38 57.99 -18.79 15.48
CA ASP A 38 59.06 -17.85 15.15
C ASP A 38 58.57 -16.40 15.08
N THR A 39 59.46 -15.45 15.33
CA THR A 39 59.19 -14.00 15.13
C THR A 39 60.12 -13.45 14.05
N LEU A 40 59.55 -12.84 13.02
CA LEU A 40 60.27 -12.17 11.95
C LEU A 40 59.93 -10.67 11.93
N ILE A 41 60.95 -9.84 11.80
CA ILE A 41 60.84 -8.38 11.65
C ILE A 41 61.61 -7.99 10.39
N GLY A 42 60.90 -7.57 9.36
CA GLY A 42 61.46 -7.07 8.11
C GLY A 42 61.97 -5.63 8.23
N GLY A 43 62.64 -5.17 7.16
CA GLY A 43 63.26 -3.85 7.06
C GLY A 43 62.38 -2.85 6.32
N ALA A 44 63.01 -1.80 5.76
CA ALA A 44 62.34 -0.80 4.93
C ALA A 44 62.41 -1.06 3.41
N GLY A 45 62.88 -2.24 3.00
CA GLY A 45 63.09 -2.60 1.60
C GLY A 45 61.78 -2.88 0.86
N ASP A 46 61.79 -2.76 -0.46
CA ASP A 46 60.65 -3.17 -1.30
C ASP A 46 60.85 -4.57 -1.90
N GLY A 47 59.75 -5.29 -2.10
CA GLY A 47 59.71 -6.57 -2.80
C GLY A 47 60.16 -7.74 -1.92
N ASP A 48 60.18 -7.58 -0.60
CA ASP A 48 60.59 -8.63 0.31
C ASP A 48 59.49 -9.71 0.42
N MET A 49 59.90 -10.96 0.61
CA MET A 49 59.02 -12.12 0.71
C MET A 49 59.31 -12.91 1.99
N PHE A 50 58.33 -13.00 2.88
CA PHE A 50 58.43 -13.70 4.15
C PHE A 50 57.47 -14.90 4.18
N THR A 51 58.01 -16.11 4.28
CA THR A 51 57.22 -17.35 4.25
C THR A 51 57.42 -18.14 5.54
N ALA A 52 56.35 -18.49 6.23
CA ALA A 52 56.31 -19.52 7.25
C ALA A 52 55.60 -20.77 6.71
N VAL A 53 56.10 -21.95 7.07
CA VAL A 53 55.53 -23.23 6.62
C VAL A 53 54.62 -23.83 7.69
N GLN A 54 55.09 -23.86 8.94
CA GLN A 54 54.38 -24.42 10.10
C GLN A 54 54.66 -23.58 11.36
N GLY A 55 53.92 -23.87 12.44
CA GLY A 55 54.12 -23.23 13.74
C GLY A 55 53.24 -22.00 13.91
N ASN A 56 53.26 -21.41 15.10
CA ASN A 56 52.49 -20.20 15.39
C ASN A 56 53.42 -18.99 15.30
N ASN A 57 53.44 -18.31 14.16
CA ASN A 57 54.47 -17.33 13.84
C ASN A 57 53.98 -15.89 14.01
N GLN A 58 54.92 -14.97 14.21
CA GLN A 58 54.67 -13.53 14.21
C GLN A 58 55.55 -12.90 13.15
N ILE A 59 54.96 -12.37 12.07
CA ILE A 59 55.72 -11.79 10.96
C ILE A 59 55.31 -10.33 10.81
N PHE A 60 56.28 -9.43 10.93
CA PHE A 60 56.14 -8.01 10.65
C PHE A 60 56.96 -7.69 9.41
N ALA A 61 56.35 -7.29 8.30
CA ALA A 61 57.09 -7.01 7.06
C ALA A 61 58.02 -5.79 7.17
N GLY A 62 57.68 -4.83 8.04
CA GLY A 62 58.33 -3.52 8.01
C GLY A 62 57.71 -2.64 6.92
N SER A 63 58.31 -1.48 6.65
CA SER A 63 57.79 -0.58 5.61
C SER A 63 58.25 -1.04 4.23
N GLY A 64 57.47 -0.78 3.18
CA GLY A 64 57.82 -1.22 1.83
C GLY A 64 56.73 -2.06 1.23
N HIS A 65 56.90 -2.43 -0.03
CA HIS A 65 55.92 -3.20 -0.79
C HIS A 65 56.26 -4.70 -0.73
N ASP A 66 55.70 -5.41 0.24
CA ASP A 66 56.16 -6.75 0.60
C ASP A 66 55.08 -7.84 0.48
N THR A 67 55.50 -9.09 0.60
CA THR A 67 54.61 -10.26 0.60
C THR A 67 54.87 -11.14 1.82
N ILE A 68 53.81 -11.51 2.55
CA ILE A 68 53.86 -12.44 3.67
C ILE A 68 53.02 -13.68 3.37
N GLN A 69 53.53 -14.87 3.69
CA GLN A 69 52.78 -16.14 3.66
C GLN A 69 52.91 -16.88 5.00
N GLY A 70 51.81 -17.10 5.72
CA GLY A 70 51.82 -17.63 7.10
C GLY A 70 51.95 -19.17 7.24
N GLY A 71 51.52 -19.95 6.25
CA GLY A 71 51.56 -21.42 6.35
C GLY A 71 50.55 -21.98 7.36
N SER A 72 50.85 -23.12 7.99
CA SER A 72 49.94 -23.76 8.97
C SER A 72 50.24 -23.35 10.41
N GLY A 73 49.22 -23.04 11.18
CA GLY A 73 49.34 -22.71 12.60
C GLY A 73 48.46 -21.51 12.94
N ILE A 74 48.69 -20.92 14.10
CA ILE A 74 48.04 -19.65 14.47
C ILE A 74 49.09 -18.56 14.30
N ASP A 75 49.02 -17.82 13.19
CA ASP A 75 49.98 -16.79 12.85
C ASP A 75 49.40 -15.38 13.05
N ALA A 76 50.27 -14.46 13.41
CA ALA A 76 50.00 -13.02 13.43
C ALA A 76 50.88 -12.36 12.37
N LEU A 77 50.26 -11.90 11.29
CA LEU A 77 50.93 -11.36 10.11
C LEU A 77 50.60 -9.87 10.00
N VAL A 78 51.62 -9.02 9.97
CA VAL A 78 51.49 -7.57 9.94
C VAL A 78 52.28 -7.03 8.75
N GLY A 79 51.58 -6.42 7.80
CA GLY A 79 52.20 -5.69 6.68
C GLY A 79 52.82 -4.37 7.12
N GLY A 80 53.17 -3.51 6.15
CA GLY A 80 53.58 -2.14 6.48
C GLY A 80 53.37 -1.10 5.39
N GLY A 81 54.05 -1.18 4.24
CA GLY A 81 53.67 -0.39 3.05
C GLY A 81 52.51 -1.07 2.33
N GLN A 82 52.44 -1.00 0.99
CA GLN A 82 51.45 -1.78 0.23
C GLN A 82 51.81 -3.26 0.28
N THR A 83 51.07 -4.06 1.04
CA THR A 83 51.48 -5.43 1.36
C THR A 83 50.43 -6.44 0.91
N LEU A 84 50.90 -7.56 0.34
CA LEU A 84 50.09 -8.77 0.17
C LEU A 84 50.33 -9.72 1.34
N VAL A 85 49.31 -9.98 2.14
CA VAL A 85 49.38 -10.90 3.29
C VAL A 85 48.48 -12.09 3.04
N MET A 86 49.08 -13.28 2.92
CA MET A 86 48.35 -14.54 2.70
C MET A 86 48.49 -15.47 3.90
N ALA A 87 47.39 -15.74 4.58
CA ALA A 87 47.33 -16.79 5.61
C ALA A 87 47.27 -18.18 4.97
N GLY A 88 47.69 -19.20 5.73
CA GLY A 88 47.49 -20.59 5.32
C GLY A 88 46.31 -21.25 6.03
N SER A 89 46.60 -22.06 7.06
CA SER A 89 45.57 -22.81 7.81
C SER A 89 45.74 -22.59 9.31
N GLY A 90 44.68 -22.83 10.10
CA GLY A 90 44.63 -22.49 11.54
C GLY A 90 43.96 -21.14 11.79
N GLY A 91 43.84 -20.69 13.04
CA GLY A 91 43.19 -19.40 13.35
C GLY A 91 44.16 -18.24 13.13
N GLN A 92 43.80 -17.23 12.36
CA GLN A 92 44.77 -16.27 11.82
C GLN A 92 44.45 -14.82 12.20
N SER A 93 45.48 -13.98 12.39
CA SER A 93 45.32 -12.53 12.57
C SER A 93 46.21 -11.78 11.58
N LEU A 94 45.56 -11.08 10.65
CA LEU A 94 46.18 -10.40 9.53
C LEU A 94 45.91 -8.91 9.66
N PHE A 95 46.96 -8.10 9.70
CA PHE A 95 46.89 -6.66 9.77
C PHE A 95 47.61 -6.04 8.57
N GLY A 96 46.95 -5.09 7.92
CA GLY A 96 47.57 -4.25 6.90
C GLY A 96 48.55 -3.26 7.48
N GLY A 97 49.16 -2.48 6.60
CA GLY A 97 50.01 -1.37 6.95
C GLY A 97 49.26 -0.18 7.52
N VAL A 98 49.92 0.59 8.39
CA VAL A 98 49.40 1.89 8.88
C VAL A 98 49.86 3.07 8.00
N ALA A 99 50.59 2.79 6.92
CA ALA A 99 51.12 3.83 6.04
C ALA A 99 49.98 4.51 5.27
N ALA A 100 49.96 5.85 5.28
CA ALA A 100 48.93 6.62 4.60
C ALA A 100 48.96 6.37 3.08
N GLY A 101 47.83 5.95 2.51
CA GLY A 101 47.72 5.64 1.08
C GLY A 101 48.28 4.26 0.68
N ALA A 102 48.58 3.40 1.64
CA ALA A 102 48.80 1.98 1.35
C ALA A 102 47.52 1.34 0.78
N HIS A 103 47.71 0.32 -0.05
CA HIS A 103 46.67 -0.45 -0.70
C HIS A 103 47.00 -1.91 -0.43
N ASP A 104 46.54 -2.41 0.71
CA ASP A 104 46.86 -3.74 1.20
C ASP A 104 45.89 -4.77 0.63
N THR A 105 46.40 -5.99 0.45
CA THR A 105 45.58 -7.16 0.15
C THR A 105 45.80 -8.22 1.22
N LEU A 106 44.74 -8.66 1.87
CA LEU A 106 44.79 -9.67 2.93
C LEU A 106 43.91 -10.86 2.55
N GLU A 107 44.49 -12.05 2.57
CA GLU A 107 43.80 -13.31 2.26
C GLU A 107 43.85 -14.24 3.49
N GLY A 108 42.70 -14.55 4.08
CA GLY A 108 42.58 -15.33 5.33
C GLY A 108 42.72 -16.86 5.16
N GLY A 109 42.72 -17.36 3.92
CA GLY A 109 43.03 -18.75 3.59
C GLY A 109 41.95 -19.76 3.98
N THR A 110 42.34 -20.84 4.67
CA THR A 110 41.45 -21.98 5.01
C THR A 110 41.21 -22.10 6.51
N ALA A 111 41.31 -20.97 7.21
CA ALA A 111 41.12 -20.90 8.64
C ALA A 111 39.74 -21.39 9.08
N THR A 112 39.58 -21.71 10.37
CA THR A 112 38.24 -21.85 10.94
C THR A 112 37.68 -20.49 11.38
N ALA A 113 38.57 -19.53 11.61
CA ALA A 113 38.29 -18.12 11.87
C ALA A 113 39.57 -17.30 11.63
N ALA A 114 39.44 -16.17 10.95
CA ALA A 114 40.49 -15.19 10.73
C ALA A 114 40.00 -13.77 11.11
N LEU A 115 40.91 -12.96 11.64
CA LEU A 115 40.73 -11.52 11.81
C LEU A 115 41.57 -10.81 10.74
N LEU A 116 40.93 -10.04 9.86
CA LEU A 116 41.59 -9.22 8.85
C LEU A 116 41.27 -7.75 9.13
N GLU A 117 42.28 -6.92 9.36
CA GLU A 117 42.09 -5.48 9.63
C GLU A 117 43.05 -4.63 8.81
N VAL A 118 42.52 -3.59 8.18
CA VAL A 118 43.27 -2.52 7.52
C VAL A 118 42.87 -1.17 8.08
N PHE A 119 43.70 -0.15 7.81
CA PHE A 119 43.56 1.15 8.43
C PHE A 119 43.19 2.25 7.42
N GLN A 120 44.03 2.48 6.41
CA GLN A 120 43.88 3.60 5.48
C GLN A 120 44.08 3.12 4.04
N GLY A 121 43.53 3.88 3.10
CA GLY A 121 43.72 3.65 1.66
C GLY A 121 42.72 2.64 1.12
N ASN A 122 42.85 2.29 -0.16
CA ASN A 122 41.90 1.40 -0.83
C ASN A 122 42.42 -0.03 -0.77
N ASN A 123 41.81 -0.88 0.04
CA ASN A 123 42.30 -2.20 0.38
C ASN A 123 41.38 -3.31 -0.14
N GLN A 124 41.89 -4.54 -0.16
CA GLN A 124 41.14 -5.74 -0.49
C GLN A 124 41.32 -6.80 0.59
N LEU A 125 40.23 -7.21 1.23
CA LEU A 125 40.24 -8.25 2.26
C LEU A 125 39.39 -9.42 1.75
N ILE A 126 39.98 -10.62 1.68
CA ILE A 126 39.28 -11.85 1.32
C ILE A 126 39.49 -12.85 2.46
N ALA A 127 38.44 -13.15 3.22
CA ALA A 127 38.57 -14.02 4.38
C ALA A 127 38.86 -15.49 4.05
N GLY A 128 38.27 -16.00 2.96
CA GLY A 128 38.33 -17.44 2.65
C GLY A 128 37.34 -18.24 3.47
N SER A 129 37.60 -19.51 3.76
CA SER A 129 36.64 -20.30 4.55
C SER A 129 36.69 -19.94 6.02
N GLY A 130 35.59 -20.10 6.75
CA GLY A 130 35.58 -20.01 8.22
C GLY A 130 34.56 -19.02 8.75
N HIS A 131 34.65 -18.74 10.06
CA HIS A 131 33.90 -17.69 10.72
C HIS A 131 34.80 -16.47 10.93
N ASP A 132 34.76 -15.54 9.99
CA ASP A 132 35.79 -14.52 9.88
C ASP A 132 35.32 -13.14 10.32
N THR A 133 36.25 -12.27 10.71
CA THR A 133 35.98 -10.87 11.02
C THR A 133 36.86 -9.98 10.17
N LEU A 134 36.25 -9.05 9.43
CA LEU A 134 36.95 -8.12 8.54
C LEU A 134 36.67 -6.68 8.95
N GLN A 135 37.69 -5.82 8.90
CA GLN A 135 37.57 -4.39 9.16
C GLN A 135 38.33 -3.55 8.12
N GLY A 136 37.60 -2.71 7.38
CA GLY A 136 38.08 -2.00 6.18
C GLY A 136 38.79 -0.66 6.40
N GLY A 137 38.69 -0.02 7.57
CA GLY A 137 39.34 1.27 7.79
C GLY A 137 38.82 2.40 6.88
N SER A 138 39.62 3.42 6.58
CA SER A 138 39.21 4.49 5.66
C SER A 138 39.71 4.25 4.24
N GLY A 139 38.92 4.66 3.25
CA GLY A 139 39.24 4.52 1.85
C GLY A 139 38.06 3.95 1.09
N ILE A 140 38.33 3.38 -0.08
CA ILE A 140 37.37 2.58 -0.85
C ILE A 140 37.91 1.16 -0.85
N ASP A 141 37.31 0.31 -0.05
CA ASP A 141 37.75 -1.04 0.26
C ASP A 141 36.77 -2.07 -0.32
N LEU A 142 37.32 -3.20 -0.71
CA LEU A 142 36.60 -4.41 -1.10
C LEU A 142 36.78 -5.45 0.00
N LEU A 143 35.69 -5.81 0.69
CA LEU A 143 35.71 -6.80 1.76
C LEU A 143 34.84 -7.99 1.35
N GLU A 144 35.44 -9.15 1.19
CA GLU A 144 34.76 -10.41 0.91
C GLU A 144 34.95 -11.35 2.11
N GLY A 145 33.85 -11.64 2.80
CA GLY A 145 33.79 -12.71 3.78
C GLY A 145 33.93 -14.09 3.12
N GLY A 146 33.56 -15.15 3.81
CA GLY A 146 33.42 -16.44 3.14
C GLY A 146 32.46 -17.40 3.78
N GLY A 147 32.83 -18.06 4.88
CA GLY A 147 31.80 -18.72 5.71
C GLY A 147 31.03 -17.66 6.51
N GLN A 148 30.50 -17.99 7.70
CA GLN A 148 29.70 -17.02 8.46
C GLN A 148 30.56 -15.86 8.99
N SER A 149 30.47 -14.70 8.37
CA SER A 149 31.43 -13.62 8.53
C SER A 149 30.81 -12.36 9.14
N LEU A 150 31.59 -11.65 9.95
CA LEU A 150 31.31 -10.28 10.38
C LEU A 150 32.18 -9.32 9.57
N VAL A 151 31.58 -8.60 8.64
CA VAL A 151 32.27 -7.66 7.75
C VAL A 151 31.91 -6.23 8.14
N LYS A 152 32.90 -5.45 8.57
CA LYS A 152 32.71 -4.04 8.96
C LYS A 152 33.51 -3.11 8.07
N ALA A 153 32.78 -2.26 7.35
CA ALA A 153 33.32 -1.10 6.69
C ALA A 153 33.96 -0.12 7.70
N GLY A 154 34.88 0.71 7.22
CA GLY A 154 35.07 2.03 7.82
C GLY A 154 34.58 3.12 6.87
N THR A 155 35.23 4.29 6.84
CA THR A 155 34.68 5.46 6.15
C THR A 155 35.00 5.48 4.66
N GLY A 156 34.07 5.96 3.83
CA GLY A 156 34.19 5.99 2.37
C GLY A 156 33.20 5.01 1.75
N GLY A 157 33.05 5.02 0.42
CA GLY A 157 32.13 4.09 -0.24
C GLY A 157 32.75 2.72 -0.41
N GLN A 158 32.22 1.72 0.28
CA GLN A 158 32.77 0.37 0.36
C GLN A 158 32.00 -0.64 -0.50
N THR A 159 32.63 -1.77 -0.81
CA THR A 159 31.93 -2.95 -1.35
C THR A 159 32.13 -4.14 -0.42
N LEU A 160 31.04 -4.65 0.14
CA LEU A 160 31.02 -5.74 1.12
C LEU A 160 30.27 -6.94 0.54
N PHE A 161 30.92 -8.10 0.55
CA PHE A 161 30.32 -9.39 0.22
C PHE A 161 30.38 -10.31 1.45
N GLY A 162 29.27 -10.99 1.78
CA GLY A 162 29.25 -12.00 2.85
C GLY A 162 30.08 -13.24 2.52
N GLY A 163 30.19 -13.55 1.22
CA GLY A 163 30.86 -14.72 0.68
C GLY A 163 29.92 -15.59 -0.17
N LEU A 164 30.46 -16.66 -0.77
CA LEU A 164 29.73 -17.58 -1.64
C LEU A 164 29.42 -18.94 -0.98
N VAL A 165 29.66 -19.08 0.33
CA VAL A 165 29.41 -20.33 1.03
C VAL A 165 27.91 -20.49 1.27
N ALA A 166 27.32 -21.50 0.62
CA ALA A 166 25.91 -21.82 0.74
C ALA A 166 25.47 -21.98 2.20
N GLY A 167 24.38 -21.28 2.57
CA GLY A 167 23.82 -21.28 3.92
C GLY A 167 24.63 -20.54 5.00
N ALA A 168 25.65 -19.76 4.65
CA ALA A 168 26.32 -18.86 5.60
C ALA A 168 25.35 -17.81 6.18
N HIS A 169 25.68 -17.26 7.34
CA HIS A 169 24.85 -16.27 8.06
C HIS A 169 25.76 -15.09 8.37
N ASP A 170 25.78 -14.13 7.47
CA ASP A 170 26.73 -13.05 7.47
C ASP A 170 26.13 -11.79 8.10
N THR A 171 26.99 -11.01 8.74
CA THR A 171 26.67 -9.66 9.20
C THR A 171 27.55 -8.67 8.48
N LEU A 172 26.96 -7.84 7.63
CA LEU A 172 27.63 -6.81 6.86
C LEU A 172 27.21 -5.46 7.42
N GLN A 173 28.19 -4.65 7.81
CA GLN A 173 27.98 -3.33 8.35
C GLN A 173 28.77 -2.31 7.51
N GLY A 174 28.07 -1.47 6.77
CA GLY A 174 28.58 -0.26 6.13
C GLY A 174 28.84 0.86 7.14
N SER A 175 29.01 2.09 6.66
CA SER A 175 29.29 3.23 7.53
C SER A 175 28.80 4.55 6.93
N THR A 176 29.71 5.39 6.45
CA THR A 176 29.40 6.64 5.76
C THR A 176 29.92 6.52 4.35
N GLY A 177 29.11 6.79 3.33
CA GLY A 177 29.62 6.76 1.96
C GLY A 177 28.56 6.33 0.96
N TYR A 178 29.01 5.68 -0.10
CA TYR A 178 28.15 4.96 -1.02
C TYR A 178 28.55 3.50 -0.90
N ASP A 179 27.86 2.75 -0.04
CA ASP A 179 28.20 1.37 0.27
C ASP A 179 27.37 0.39 -0.56
N VAL A 180 28.00 -0.69 -1.02
CA VAL A 180 27.34 -1.82 -1.69
C VAL A 180 27.49 -3.04 -0.80
N LEU A 181 26.39 -3.55 -0.26
CA LEU A 181 26.35 -4.73 0.60
C LEU A 181 25.60 -5.85 -0.11
N GLN A 182 26.22 -7.02 -0.27
CA GLN A 182 25.61 -8.15 -0.95
C GLN A 182 25.91 -9.49 -0.26
N VAL A 183 24.87 -10.29 -0.11
CA VAL A 183 24.94 -11.69 0.33
C VAL A 183 24.20 -12.58 -0.69
N VAL A 184 24.32 -13.91 -0.54
CA VAL A 184 23.75 -14.87 -1.51
C VAL A 184 22.73 -15.80 -0.88
N GLU A 185 23.11 -16.56 0.15
CA GLU A 185 22.21 -17.51 0.83
C GLU A 185 22.28 -17.34 2.34
N GLY A 186 21.29 -17.92 3.03
CA GLY A 186 21.21 -18.00 4.48
C GLY A 186 20.57 -16.76 5.10
N ASN A 187 20.54 -16.70 6.44
CA ASN A 187 19.84 -15.65 7.18
C ASN A 187 20.85 -14.58 7.59
N ASN A 188 20.87 -13.47 6.85
CA ASN A 188 21.91 -12.47 6.95
C ASN A 188 21.41 -11.17 7.60
N GLN A 189 22.34 -10.35 8.08
CA GLN A 189 22.08 -9.00 8.57
C GLN A 189 22.92 -7.99 7.81
N LEU A 190 22.27 -7.08 7.09
CA LEU A 190 22.93 -6.01 6.33
C LEU A 190 22.51 -4.66 6.90
N ILE A 191 23.47 -3.86 7.35
CA ILE A 191 23.24 -2.49 7.84
C ILE A 191 24.14 -1.56 7.04
N ALA A 192 23.56 -0.73 6.19
CA ALA A 192 24.34 0.16 5.32
C ALA A 192 24.94 1.37 6.06
N GLY A 193 24.20 1.95 7.02
CA GLY A 193 24.63 3.19 7.67
C GLY A 193 24.13 4.42 6.91
N SER A 194 24.88 5.52 6.93
CA SER A 194 24.47 6.77 6.28
C SER A 194 25.09 6.91 4.90
N GLY A 195 24.36 7.50 3.96
CA GLY A 195 24.89 7.65 2.61
C GLY A 195 23.84 7.38 1.56
N HIS A 196 24.29 7.00 0.36
CA HIS A 196 23.38 6.35 -0.59
C HIS A 196 23.86 4.95 -0.90
N ASP A 197 23.14 3.97 -0.37
CA ASP A 197 23.66 2.62 -0.30
C ASP A 197 22.82 1.66 -1.12
N THR A 198 23.41 0.53 -1.50
CA THR A 198 22.73 -0.55 -2.23
C THR A 198 22.88 -1.85 -1.46
N LEU A 199 21.76 -2.49 -1.13
CA LEU A 199 21.73 -3.73 -0.36
C LEU A 199 21.06 -4.84 -1.18
N THR A 200 21.67 -6.02 -1.22
CA THR A 200 21.09 -7.23 -1.82
C THR A 200 21.14 -8.40 -0.84
N GLY A 201 19.96 -8.87 -0.40
CA GLY A 201 19.79 -9.90 0.64
C GLY A 201 19.89 -11.35 0.16
N GLY A 202 19.75 -11.62 -1.14
CA GLY A 202 19.84 -12.98 -1.65
C GLY A 202 18.69 -13.87 -1.16
N SER A 203 18.97 -15.11 -0.78
CA SER A 203 17.97 -16.07 -0.32
C SER A 203 18.08 -16.35 1.17
N GLY A 204 16.96 -16.44 1.87
CA GLY A 204 16.92 -16.73 3.30
C GLY A 204 15.96 -15.82 4.04
N ILE A 205 16.12 -15.72 5.35
CA ILE A 205 15.39 -14.76 6.20
C ILE A 205 16.42 -13.74 6.68
N ASP A 206 16.43 -12.61 6.00
CA ASP A 206 17.39 -11.53 6.11
C ASP A 206 16.80 -10.30 6.79
N LEU A 207 17.67 -9.57 7.49
CA LEU A 207 17.40 -8.24 8.04
C LEU A 207 18.23 -7.21 7.26
N LEU A 208 17.56 -6.29 6.55
CA LEU A 208 18.21 -5.27 5.75
C LEU A 208 17.82 -3.87 6.25
N GLU A 209 18.82 -3.07 6.64
CA GLU A 209 18.66 -1.69 7.09
C GLU A 209 19.39 -0.73 6.16
N GLY A 210 18.63 0.04 5.38
CA GLY A 210 19.15 0.99 4.40
C GLY A 210 19.81 2.21 5.04
N GLY A 211 19.35 2.64 6.22
CA GLY A 211 19.91 3.78 6.96
C GLY A 211 19.69 5.15 6.28
N GLY A 212 20.64 5.57 5.44
CA GLY A 212 20.59 6.77 4.60
C GLY A 212 19.59 6.65 3.45
N GLN A 213 19.89 7.23 2.28
CA GLN A 213 19.03 7.10 1.10
C GLN A 213 19.40 5.84 0.31
N SER A 214 18.67 4.75 0.48
CA SER A 214 19.14 3.44 0.03
C SER A 214 18.20 2.73 -0.95
N GLN A 215 18.80 1.88 -1.78
CA GLN A 215 18.10 0.91 -2.61
C GLN A 215 18.30 -0.48 -2.01
N VAL A 216 17.21 -1.12 -1.60
CA VAL A 216 17.23 -2.41 -0.92
C VAL A 216 16.47 -3.42 -1.76
N ASN A 217 17.14 -4.50 -2.16
CA ASN A 217 16.53 -5.66 -2.79
C ASN A 217 16.70 -6.88 -1.88
N ALA A 218 15.60 -7.39 -1.34
CA ALA A 218 15.65 -8.47 -0.37
C ALA A 218 15.79 -9.88 -0.97
N GLY A 219 15.68 -10.04 -2.30
CA GLY A 219 15.85 -11.33 -2.97
C GLY A 219 14.67 -12.28 -2.76
N THR A 220 14.84 -13.38 -2.00
CA THR A 220 13.83 -14.43 -1.79
C THR A 220 13.75 -14.88 -0.34
N GLY A 221 12.55 -15.09 0.19
CA GLY A 221 12.34 -15.59 1.55
C GLY A 221 11.40 -14.69 2.32
N GLY A 222 11.36 -14.75 3.65
CA GLY A 222 10.52 -13.84 4.43
C GLY A 222 11.39 -12.79 5.10
N GLN A 223 11.35 -11.56 4.61
CA GLN A 223 12.40 -10.57 4.87
C GLN A 223 11.96 -9.49 5.85
N THR A 224 12.91 -8.86 6.54
CA THR A 224 12.67 -7.66 7.36
C THR A 224 13.47 -6.49 6.80
N LEU A 225 12.80 -5.45 6.30
CA LEU A 225 13.46 -4.29 5.68
C LEU A 225 13.12 -3.01 6.43
N PHE A 226 14.15 -2.18 6.65
CA PHE A 226 14.03 -0.85 7.22
C PHE A 226 14.68 0.22 6.34
N GLY A 227 14.01 1.35 6.18
CA GLY A 227 14.53 2.56 5.51
C GLY A 227 14.02 3.84 6.18
N GLY A 228 14.36 5.00 5.63
CA GLY A 228 13.89 6.31 6.11
C GLY A 228 14.37 6.64 7.52
N LEU A 229 15.48 6.06 7.98
CA LEU A 229 16.01 6.23 9.33
C LEU A 229 16.69 7.60 9.51
N VAL A 230 17.17 8.19 8.41
CA VAL A 230 17.77 9.52 8.37
C VAL A 230 16.78 10.53 7.78
N ALA A 231 16.64 11.69 8.42
CA ALA A 231 15.73 12.72 7.95
C ALA A 231 16.08 13.19 6.51
N GLY A 232 15.10 13.18 5.62
CA GLY A 232 15.27 13.54 4.21
C GLY A 232 15.83 12.43 3.32
N ALA A 233 16.05 11.22 3.86
CA ALA A 233 16.30 10.05 3.04
C ALA A 233 15.05 9.67 2.22
N HIS A 234 15.28 9.04 1.07
CA HIS A 234 14.25 8.64 0.11
C HIS A 234 14.54 7.22 -0.36
N ASP A 235 14.04 6.24 0.37
CA ASP A 235 14.42 4.85 0.19
C ASP A 235 13.53 4.15 -0.82
N THR A 236 14.12 3.17 -1.51
CA THR A 236 13.37 2.18 -2.29
C THR A 236 13.62 0.80 -1.69
N LEU A 237 12.57 0.20 -1.12
CA LEU A 237 12.59 -1.11 -0.51
C LEU A 237 11.81 -2.08 -1.39
N GLN A 238 12.49 -3.12 -1.89
CA GLN A 238 11.88 -4.21 -2.64
C GLN A 238 11.96 -5.50 -1.84
N GLY A 239 10.78 -5.99 -1.44
CA GLY A 239 10.56 -7.30 -0.86
C GLY A 239 10.67 -8.43 -1.89
N SER A 240 10.03 -9.54 -1.59
CA SER A 240 10.32 -10.83 -2.21
C SER A 240 9.06 -11.68 -2.44
N THR A 241 9.24 -12.99 -2.55
CA THR A 241 8.13 -13.94 -2.73
C THR A 241 7.57 -14.48 -1.41
N GLY A 242 8.25 -14.28 -0.28
CA GLY A 242 7.79 -14.76 1.03
C GLY A 242 7.12 -13.67 1.86
N TYR A 243 6.97 -13.92 3.17
CA TYR A 243 6.29 -12.99 4.06
C TYR A 243 7.24 -11.89 4.52
N ASP A 244 7.11 -10.71 3.95
CA ASP A 244 8.01 -9.59 4.26
C ASP A 244 7.38 -8.59 5.23
N TYR A 245 8.19 -8.08 6.15
CA TYR A 245 7.88 -6.92 6.98
C TYR A 245 8.75 -5.75 6.50
N MET A 246 8.12 -4.70 5.99
CA MET A 246 8.81 -3.52 5.48
C MET A 246 8.32 -2.28 6.18
N ARG A 247 9.26 -1.48 6.69
CA ARG A 247 8.93 -0.23 7.35
C ARG A 247 9.91 0.87 6.99
N VAL A 248 9.37 2.02 6.64
CA VAL A 248 10.10 3.28 6.60
C VAL A 248 9.60 4.21 7.70
N PHE A 249 10.43 5.17 8.09
CA PHE A 249 10.09 6.11 9.17
C PHE A 249 9.81 7.52 8.65
N GLN A 250 10.74 8.09 7.87
CA GLN A 250 10.65 9.46 7.35
C GLN A 250 11.00 9.50 5.86
N GLY A 251 10.65 10.62 5.22
CA GLY A 251 11.02 10.89 3.84
C GLY A 251 9.97 10.37 2.84
N ASN A 252 10.22 10.60 1.56
CA ASN A 252 9.34 10.11 0.50
C ASN A 252 9.91 8.81 -0.05
N ASN A 253 9.30 7.69 0.28
CA ASN A 253 9.84 6.36 0.04
C ASN A 253 8.98 5.55 -0.94
N GLN A 254 9.56 4.47 -1.46
CA GLN A 254 8.86 3.48 -2.27
C GLN A 254 9.04 2.09 -1.66
N LEU A 255 7.95 1.41 -1.32
CA LEU A 255 7.95 0.04 -0.79
C LEU A 255 7.20 -0.85 -1.78
N ILE A 256 7.85 -1.94 -2.24
CA ILE A 256 7.25 -2.91 -3.16
C ILE A 256 7.35 -4.28 -2.52
N ALA A 257 6.22 -4.91 -2.20
CA ALA A 257 6.18 -6.19 -1.50
C ALA A 257 6.74 -7.38 -2.26
N GLY A 258 6.71 -7.34 -3.59
CA GLY A 258 6.93 -8.54 -4.40
C GLY A 258 5.64 -9.37 -4.51
N SER A 259 5.75 -10.70 -4.60
CA SER A 259 4.58 -11.57 -4.80
C SER A 259 4.07 -12.24 -3.52
N GLY A 260 4.77 -12.07 -2.41
CA GLY A 260 4.43 -12.66 -1.13
C GLY A 260 3.37 -11.87 -0.34
N HIS A 261 2.94 -12.43 0.78
CA HIS A 261 2.00 -11.78 1.71
C HIS A 261 2.78 -10.91 2.68
N SER A 262 2.63 -9.59 2.64
CA SER A 262 3.56 -8.71 3.33
C SER A 262 2.86 -7.66 4.20
N THR A 263 3.60 -7.10 5.16
CA THR A 263 3.19 -5.93 5.94
C THR A 263 4.08 -4.75 5.55
N LEU A 264 3.46 -3.64 5.11
CA LEU A 264 4.15 -2.44 4.65
C LEU A 264 3.72 -1.26 5.52
N ILE A 265 4.69 -0.46 6.00
CA ILE A 265 4.43 0.72 6.83
C ILE A 265 5.22 1.93 6.28
N GLY A 266 4.52 2.97 5.84
CA GLY A 266 5.09 4.13 5.12
C GLY A 266 5.61 5.27 6.00
N GLY A 267 5.26 5.32 7.29
CA GLY A 267 5.82 6.33 8.18
C GLY A 267 5.37 7.76 7.85
N SER A 268 6.29 8.73 7.81
CA SER A 268 5.95 10.12 7.46
C SER A 268 6.58 10.54 6.14
N GLY A 269 5.80 11.22 5.29
CA GLY A 269 6.28 11.73 4.01
C GLY A 269 5.22 11.61 2.94
N ILE A 270 5.64 11.52 1.68
CA ILE A 270 4.78 11.12 0.57
C ILE A 270 5.36 9.84 0.01
N ASP A 271 4.76 8.73 0.36
CA ASP A 271 5.23 7.38 0.09
C ASP A 271 4.34 6.68 -0.94
N LEU A 272 4.96 5.75 -1.66
CA LEU A 272 4.32 4.83 -2.58
C LEU A 272 4.48 3.42 -2.04
N LEU A 273 3.37 2.77 -1.67
CA LEU A 273 3.37 1.43 -1.11
C LEU A 273 2.60 0.49 -2.03
N GLU A 274 3.27 -0.55 -2.54
CA GLU A 274 2.68 -1.57 -3.40
C GLU A 274 2.65 -2.92 -2.66
N GLY A 275 1.45 -3.34 -2.26
CA GLY A 275 1.18 -4.69 -1.75
C GLY A 275 1.41 -5.75 -2.83
N GLY A 276 1.63 -6.99 -2.38
CA GLY A 276 2.01 -8.10 -3.25
C GLY A 276 0.89 -9.12 -3.44
N GLY A 277 1.07 -10.29 -2.81
CA GLY A 277 -0.05 -11.18 -2.48
C GLY A 277 -0.94 -10.54 -1.42
N GLN A 278 -1.57 -11.33 -0.54
CA GLN A 278 -2.43 -10.76 0.52
C GLN A 278 -1.59 -9.95 1.52
N SER A 279 -1.76 -8.63 1.51
CA SER A 279 -0.90 -7.69 2.24
C SER A 279 -1.71 -6.77 3.14
N LEU A 280 -1.07 -6.35 4.23
CA LEU A 280 -1.49 -5.22 5.06
C LEU A 280 -0.58 -4.03 4.71
N VAL A 281 -1.18 -2.92 4.28
CA VAL A 281 -0.45 -1.73 3.85
C VAL A 281 -0.93 -0.54 4.68
N GLU A 282 -0.08 -0.04 5.56
CA GLU A 282 -0.32 1.11 6.43
C GLU A 282 0.46 2.33 5.93
N ALA A 283 -0.25 3.39 5.57
CA ALA A 283 0.33 4.55 4.92
C ALA A 283 1.25 5.36 5.84
N GLY A 284 0.78 5.65 7.06
CA GLY A 284 1.39 6.68 7.91
C GLY A 284 1.09 8.11 7.39
N SER A 285 1.61 9.13 8.06
CA SER A 285 1.20 10.54 7.86
C SER A 285 1.67 11.13 6.53
N GLY A 286 0.83 11.94 5.88
CA GLY A 286 1.15 12.63 4.63
C GLY A 286 0.14 12.29 3.53
N GLY A 287 0.43 12.66 2.28
CA GLY A 287 -0.45 12.32 1.15
C GLY A 287 0.06 11.10 0.42
N GLN A 288 -0.48 9.93 0.74
CA GLN A 288 0.11 8.64 0.43
C GLN A 288 -0.53 7.99 -0.80
N THR A 289 0.18 7.10 -1.49
CA THR A 289 -0.40 6.25 -2.54
C THR A 289 -0.19 4.78 -2.20
N LEU A 290 -1.29 4.06 -2.02
CA LEU A 290 -1.31 2.65 -1.64
C LEU A 290 -1.93 1.81 -2.77
N PHE A 291 -1.28 0.71 -3.12
CA PHE A 291 -1.77 -0.28 -4.07
C PHE A 291 -1.95 -1.65 -3.41
N GLY A 292 -3.07 -2.30 -3.71
CA GLY A 292 -3.39 -3.67 -3.34
C GLY A 292 -4.07 -4.40 -4.50
N GLY A 293 -4.41 -5.66 -4.29
CA GLY A 293 -5.09 -6.49 -5.28
C GLY A 293 -4.28 -6.68 -6.56
N LEU A 294 -2.95 -6.57 -6.52
CA LEU A 294 -2.12 -6.64 -7.73
C LEU A 294 -1.95 -8.07 -8.25
N MET A 295 -2.24 -9.08 -7.42
CA MET A 295 -2.07 -10.50 -7.73
C MET A 295 -3.39 -11.27 -7.69
N ALA A 296 -3.48 -12.35 -8.46
CA ALA A 296 -4.67 -13.21 -8.52
C ALA A 296 -5.00 -13.81 -7.16
N GLY A 297 -6.19 -13.50 -6.63
CA GLY A 297 -6.64 -13.98 -5.32
C GLY A 297 -6.04 -13.24 -4.11
N ALA A 298 -5.30 -12.15 -4.34
CA ALA A 298 -4.90 -11.25 -3.27
C ALA A 298 -6.14 -10.56 -2.66
N HIS A 299 -6.11 -10.35 -1.36
CA HIS A 299 -7.18 -9.78 -0.54
C HIS A 299 -6.47 -8.87 0.44
N ASP A 300 -6.38 -7.60 0.07
CA ASP A 300 -5.50 -6.65 0.74
C ASP A 300 -6.28 -5.77 1.71
N THR A 301 -5.60 -5.35 2.78
CA THR A 301 -6.07 -4.28 3.66
C THR A 301 -5.18 -3.07 3.45
N LEU A 302 -5.74 -1.99 2.94
CA LEU A 302 -5.07 -0.72 2.71
C LEU A 302 -5.60 0.30 3.73
N GLU A 303 -4.73 0.77 4.61
CA GLU A 303 -5.06 1.75 5.64
C GLU A 303 -4.29 3.05 5.36
N GLY A 304 -5.04 4.08 4.96
CA GLY A 304 -4.59 5.46 4.91
C GLY A 304 -4.44 6.07 6.30
N SER A 305 -4.22 7.38 6.37
CA SER A 305 -4.17 8.09 7.63
C SER A 305 -4.70 9.52 7.51
N ALA A 306 -4.05 10.49 8.15
CA ALA A 306 -4.37 11.88 7.91
C ALA A 306 -3.64 12.38 6.65
N GLY A 307 -4.37 12.97 5.71
CA GLY A 307 -3.77 13.58 4.52
C GLY A 307 -4.64 13.50 3.27
N TYR A 308 -3.99 13.55 2.12
CA TYR A 308 -4.62 13.36 0.81
C TYR A 308 -4.19 12.00 0.26
N ASP A 309 -4.84 10.95 0.73
CA ASP A 309 -4.45 9.58 0.43
C ASP A 309 -5.19 9.03 -0.79
N ARG A 310 -4.47 8.22 -1.58
CA ARG A 310 -5.00 7.47 -2.71
C ARG A 310 -4.81 5.98 -2.49
N LEU A 311 -5.91 5.27 -2.25
CA LEU A 311 -5.92 3.82 -2.01
C LEU A 311 -6.53 3.13 -3.22
N ILE A 312 -5.80 2.21 -3.84
CA ILE A 312 -6.23 1.52 -5.07
C ILE A 312 -6.04 0.03 -4.93
N ALA A 313 -7.15 -0.71 -4.95
CA ALA A 313 -7.18 -2.12 -5.26
C ALA A 313 -7.65 -2.37 -6.70
N ILE A 314 -7.17 -3.46 -7.29
CA ILE A 314 -7.49 -3.83 -8.68
C ILE A 314 -8.43 -5.04 -8.74
N GLN A 315 -8.15 -6.07 -7.94
CA GLN A 315 -8.93 -7.30 -7.90
C GLN A 315 -8.88 -7.95 -6.51
N GLY A 316 -9.77 -8.91 -6.28
CA GLY A 316 -9.91 -9.60 -5.01
C GLY A 316 -10.86 -8.90 -4.05
N ASN A 317 -11.05 -9.45 -2.86
CA ASN A 317 -11.91 -8.87 -1.84
C ASN A 317 -11.05 -8.04 -0.89
N ASN A 318 -11.07 -6.72 -1.03
CA ASN A 318 -10.15 -5.83 -0.34
C ASN A 318 -10.88 -4.97 0.71
N VAL A 319 -10.12 -4.48 1.68
CA VAL A 319 -10.56 -3.51 2.68
C VAL A 319 -9.73 -2.25 2.51
N LEU A 320 -10.37 -1.13 2.17
CA LEU A 320 -9.73 0.17 1.99
C LEU A 320 -10.30 1.13 3.02
N ILE A 321 -9.47 1.61 3.95
CA ILE A 321 -9.85 2.55 5.01
C ILE A 321 -9.01 3.80 4.83
N ALA A 322 -9.65 4.93 4.54
CA ALA A 322 -8.95 6.13 4.10
C ALA A 322 -8.26 6.92 5.22
N GLY A 323 -8.90 7.00 6.39
CA GLY A 323 -8.51 7.97 7.42
C GLY A 323 -9.11 9.35 7.16
N SER A 324 -8.47 10.43 7.64
CA SER A 324 -9.06 11.77 7.68
C SER A 324 -8.43 12.73 6.67
N GLY A 325 -9.21 13.62 6.05
CA GLY A 325 -8.69 14.52 5.02
C GLY A 325 -9.54 14.50 3.75
N HIS A 326 -8.92 14.50 2.56
CA HIS A 326 -9.67 14.26 1.33
C HIS A 326 -9.03 13.11 0.55
N GLU A 327 -9.77 12.01 0.43
CA GLU A 327 -9.22 10.75 -0.03
C GLU A 327 -9.86 10.28 -1.33
N THR A 328 -9.13 9.44 -2.06
CA THR A 328 -9.63 8.75 -3.24
C THR A 328 -9.41 7.25 -3.09
N LEU A 329 -10.49 6.47 -3.15
CA LEU A 329 -10.48 5.03 -2.98
C LEU A 329 -10.99 4.36 -4.25
N GLN A 330 -10.28 3.33 -4.70
CA GLN A 330 -10.70 2.48 -5.81
C GLN A 330 -10.68 1.00 -5.40
N GLY A 331 -11.82 0.31 -5.44
CA GLY A 331 -11.94 -1.11 -5.05
C GLY A 331 -11.57 -2.10 -6.15
N GLY A 332 -12.00 -1.83 -7.39
CA GLY A 332 -11.77 -2.73 -8.51
C GLY A 332 -12.78 -3.87 -8.56
N SER A 333 -12.29 -5.09 -8.81
CA SER A 333 -13.15 -6.28 -8.96
C SER A 333 -13.08 -7.21 -7.75
N GLY A 334 -14.20 -7.77 -7.34
CA GLY A 334 -14.30 -8.58 -6.12
C GLY A 334 -15.31 -7.98 -5.16
N SER A 335 -15.37 -8.45 -3.91
CA SER A 335 -16.27 -7.86 -2.90
C SER A 335 -15.45 -7.00 -1.96
N ASP A 336 -15.46 -5.70 -2.17
CA ASP A 336 -14.62 -4.75 -1.46
C ASP A 336 -15.42 -3.97 -0.40
N LEU A 337 -14.73 -3.61 0.68
CA LEU A 337 -15.17 -2.62 1.66
C LEU A 337 -14.34 -1.36 1.47
N LEU A 338 -14.98 -0.25 1.12
CA LEU A 338 -14.38 1.08 1.04
C LEU A 338 -14.97 1.96 2.12
N GLU A 339 -14.13 2.41 3.06
CA GLU A 339 -14.48 3.37 4.11
C GLU A 339 -13.69 4.65 3.87
N GLY A 340 -14.40 5.72 3.50
CA GLY A 340 -13.86 7.08 3.45
C GLY A 340 -13.58 7.62 4.85
N GLY A 341 -13.35 8.93 4.97
CA GLY A 341 -13.34 9.52 6.32
C GLY A 341 -13.60 11.01 6.36
N GLY A 342 -12.76 11.83 5.72
CA GLY A 342 -13.08 13.24 5.55
C GLY A 342 -14.03 13.45 4.37
N GLN A 343 -13.63 14.28 3.41
CA GLN A 343 -14.35 14.38 2.13
C GLN A 343 -13.75 13.38 1.14
N SER A 344 -14.46 12.29 0.84
CA SER A 344 -13.89 11.17 0.10
C SER A 344 -14.59 10.90 -1.24
N GLN A 345 -13.80 10.45 -2.23
CA GLN A 345 -14.29 9.90 -3.49
C GLN A 345 -14.07 8.38 -3.48
N LEU A 346 -15.14 7.60 -3.50
CA LEU A 346 -15.11 6.15 -3.44
C LEU A 346 -15.65 5.57 -4.75
N THR A 347 -14.83 4.83 -5.47
CA THR A 347 -15.24 4.09 -6.66
C THR A 347 -14.94 2.61 -6.45
N ALA A 348 -15.96 1.76 -6.37
CA ALA A 348 -15.70 0.33 -6.23
C ALA A 348 -15.41 -0.31 -7.61
N GLY A 349 -16.39 -0.98 -8.22
CA GLY A 349 -16.20 -1.65 -9.51
C GLY A 349 -17.17 -2.79 -9.74
N SER A 350 -16.70 -4.04 -9.77
CA SER A 350 -17.58 -5.21 -10.02
C SER A 350 -17.59 -6.18 -8.85
N GLY A 351 -18.78 -6.66 -8.47
CA GLY A 351 -18.97 -7.58 -7.35
C GLY A 351 -19.94 -7.02 -6.32
N THR A 352 -19.91 -7.52 -5.08
CA THR A 352 -20.79 -7.02 -4.00
C THR A 352 -20.00 -6.05 -3.16
N GLN A 353 -20.32 -4.76 -3.25
CA GLN A 353 -19.52 -3.70 -2.65
C GLN A 353 -20.18 -3.12 -1.40
N VAL A 354 -19.35 -2.70 -0.44
CA VAL A 354 -19.78 -1.86 0.69
C VAL A 354 -19.00 -0.56 0.64
N LEU A 355 -19.69 0.55 0.38
CA LEU A 355 -19.10 1.89 0.36
C LEU A 355 -19.69 2.70 1.50
N LEU A 356 -18.83 3.11 2.43
CA LEU A 356 -19.15 3.95 3.56
C LEU A 356 -18.43 5.30 3.38
N GLY A 357 -19.21 6.38 3.29
CA GLY A 357 -18.65 7.73 3.30
C GLY A 357 -18.04 8.10 4.65
N GLY A 358 -17.55 9.32 4.74
CA GLY A 358 -16.90 9.86 5.92
C GLY A 358 -17.86 10.16 7.06
N LEU A 359 -17.33 10.17 8.29
CA LEU A 359 -18.03 10.63 9.49
C LEU A 359 -17.86 12.12 9.75
N ALA A 360 -17.00 12.79 8.97
CA ALA A 360 -16.69 14.20 9.17
C ALA A 360 -17.91 15.08 8.89
N ALA A 361 -18.29 15.89 9.88
CA ALA A 361 -19.44 16.77 9.75
C ALA A 361 -19.25 17.77 8.60
N GLY A 362 -20.20 17.79 7.66
CA GLY A 362 -20.16 18.66 6.49
C GLY A 362 -19.23 18.17 5.37
N ALA A 363 -18.70 16.94 5.44
CA ALA A 363 -18.07 16.31 4.29
C ALA A 363 -19.06 16.17 3.12
N HIS A 364 -18.51 16.16 1.91
CA HIS A 364 -19.26 16.03 0.67
C HIS A 364 -18.72 14.84 -0.11
N ASP A 365 -19.24 13.66 0.21
CA ASP A 365 -18.74 12.40 -0.34
C ASP A 365 -19.37 12.08 -1.69
N THR A 366 -18.58 11.43 -2.54
CA THR A 366 -19.05 10.87 -3.82
C THR A 366 -18.79 9.37 -3.81
N LEU A 367 -19.84 8.56 -3.90
CA LEU A 367 -19.76 7.10 -3.87
C LEU A 367 -20.31 6.51 -5.18
N GLN A 368 -19.52 5.63 -5.81
CA GLN A 368 -19.90 4.91 -7.03
C GLN A 368 -19.74 3.39 -6.85
N GLY A 369 -20.86 2.65 -6.83
CA GLY A 369 -20.90 1.20 -6.60
C GLY A 369 -20.40 0.37 -7.79
N GLY A 370 -20.96 0.63 -8.97
CA GLY A 370 -20.55 -0.01 -10.22
C GLY A 370 -21.53 -1.10 -10.65
N THR A 371 -21.08 -2.35 -10.65
CA THR A 371 -21.91 -3.50 -11.05
C THR A 371 -21.98 -4.53 -9.93
N GLY A 372 -23.19 -4.98 -9.60
CA GLY A 372 -23.40 -6.08 -8.67
C GLY A 372 -24.44 -5.76 -7.61
N THR A 373 -24.16 -6.05 -6.35
CA THR A 373 -25.12 -5.83 -5.26
C THR A 373 -24.44 -4.96 -4.24
N ASP A 374 -24.73 -3.66 -4.29
CA ASP A 374 -23.91 -2.67 -3.60
C ASP A 374 -24.69 -2.02 -2.45
N TYR A 375 -24.00 -1.80 -1.34
CA TYR A 375 -24.48 -1.01 -0.22
C TYR A 375 -23.68 0.29 -0.15
N LEU A 376 -24.35 1.42 -0.38
CA LEU A 376 -23.76 2.76 -0.32
C LEU A 376 -24.41 3.52 0.84
N SER A 377 -23.60 4.06 1.75
CA SER A 377 -24.11 4.78 2.92
C SER A 377 -23.22 5.94 3.31
N VAL A 378 -23.85 7.08 3.56
CA VAL A 378 -23.22 8.28 4.11
C VAL A 378 -24.00 8.73 5.35
N GLN A 379 -23.38 9.55 6.20
CA GLN A 379 -24.02 9.99 7.44
C GLN A 379 -24.46 11.45 7.41
N GLN A 380 -23.55 12.37 7.05
CA GLN A 380 -23.80 13.80 7.10
C GLN A 380 -23.33 14.48 5.81
N GLY A 381 -23.76 15.73 5.61
CA GLY A 381 -23.31 16.56 4.51
C GLY A 381 -24.15 16.38 3.24
N ASN A 382 -23.75 17.04 2.16
CA ASN A 382 -24.48 16.95 0.88
C ASN A 382 -23.69 16.04 -0.04
N ASN A 383 -24.20 14.82 -0.26
CA ASN A 383 -23.45 13.75 -0.88
C ASN A 383 -24.04 13.33 -2.24
N GLU A 384 -23.24 12.61 -3.02
CA GLU A 384 -23.66 12.01 -4.29
C GLU A 384 -23.39 10.50 -4.25
N LEU A 385 -24.45 9.69 -4.36
CA LEU A 385 -24.38 8.23 -4.35
C LEU A 385 -24.96 7.70 -5.67
N VAL A 386 -24.14 6.99 -6.44
CA VAL A 386 -24.53 6.34 -7.69
C VAL A 386 -24.21 4.85 -7.59
N ALA A 387 -25.22 4.01 -7.36
CA ALA A 387 -24.95 2.59 -7.15
C ALA A 387 -24.64 1.83 -8.45
N GLY A 388 -25.28 2.20 -9.57
CA GLY A 388 -25.04 1.54 -10.86
C GLY A 388 -25.91 0.29 -11.05
N SER A 389 -25.45 -0.71 -11.78
CA SER A 389 -26.31 -1.85 -12.16
C SER A 389 -26.42 -2.92 -11.06
N GLY A 390 -27.56 -3.61 -10.99
CA GLY A 390 -27.78 -4.76 -10.13
C GLY A 390 -28.77 -4.49 -9.00
N HIS A 391 -28.55 -5.04 -7.80
CA HIS A 391 -29.49 -4.94 -6.67
C HIS A 391 -28.90 -4.12 -5.54
N ASN A 392 -29.30 -2.86 -5.40
CA ASN A 392 -28.54 -1.91 -4.58
C ASN A 392 -29.34 -1.39 -3.37
N THR A 393 -28.61 -0.95 -2.35
CA THR A 393 -29.17 -0.23 -1.21
C THR A 393 -28.38 1.05 -0.98
N LEU A 394 -29.07 2.19 -0.97
CA LEU A 394 -28.49 3.51 -0.76
C LEU A 394 -29.08 4.15 0.49
N GLN A 395 -28.24 4.78 1.30
CA GLN A 395 -28.66 5.56 2.47
C GLN A 395 -27.96 6.93 2.48
N GLY A 396 -28.74 8.00 2.27
CA GLY A 396 -28.26 9.39 2.17
C GLY A 396 -27.95 10.09 3.50
N GLY A 397 -28.46 9.57 4.62
CA GLY A 397 -28.15 10.17 5.93
C GLY A 397 -28.78 11.56 6.11
N SER A 398 -28.01 12.55 6.56
CA SER A 398 -28.49 13.93 6.75
C SER A 398 -27.84 14.91 5.78
N GLY A 399 -28.64 15.74 5.12
CA GLY A 399 -28.17 16.80 4.25
C GLY A 399 -29.05 16.94 3.02
N ILE A 400 -28.49 17.48 1.94
CA ILE A 400 -29.14 17.51 0.62
C ILE A 400 -28.34 16.57 -0.27
N ASP A 401 -28.83 15.35 -0.45
CA ASP A 401 -28.13 14.29 -1.17
C ASP A 401 -28.76 14.03 -2.54
N LEU A 402 -27.91 13.60 -3.46
CA LEU A 402 -28.27 13.08 -4.77
C LEU A 402 -28.06 11.57 -4.77
N LEU A 403 -29.14 10.80 -4.92
CA LEU A 403 -29.13 9.34 -4.83
C LEU A 403 -29.64 8.73 -6.14
N GLU A 404 -28.82 7.92 -6.81
CA GLU A 404 -29.18 7.18 -8.02
C GLU A 404 -29.00 5.67 -7.82
N GLY A 405 -30.12 4.94 -7.78
CA GLY A 405 -30.15 3.49 -7.58
C GLY A 405 -29.56 2.69 -8.75
N GLY A 406 -29.90 3.09 -9.98
CA GLY A 406 -29.48 2.45 -11.22
C GLY A 406 -30.28 1.18 -11.54
N GLY A 407 -29.84 0.02 -11.06
CA GLY A 407 -30.58 -1.24 -11.13
C GLY A 407 -31.74 -1.30 -10.13
N GLN A 408 -32.21 -2.49 -9.77
CA GLN A 408 -33.27 -2.65 -8.76
C GLN A 408 -32.78 -2.19 -7.39
N SER A 409 -33.32 -1.09 -6.87
CA SER A 409 -32.69 -0.40 -5.75
C SER A 409 -33.65 -0.04 -4.62
N LEU A 410 -33.16 -0.16 -3.39
CA LEU A 410 -33.74 0.49 -2.22
C LEU A 410 -32.96 1.79 -1.96
N VAL A 411 -33.61 2.93 -2.14
CA VAL A 411 -33.02 4.25 -1.92
C VAL A 411 -33.70 4.91 -0.72
N ILE A 412 -32.92 5.19 0.33
CA ILE A 412 -33.39 5.83 1.55
C ILE A 412 -32.73 7.20 1.68
N GLY A 413 -33.53 8.26 1.54
CA GLY A 413 -33.04 9.65 1.58
C GLY A 413 -32.47 10.07 2.93
N GLY A 414 -33.22 9.84 4.01
CA GLY A 414 -32.85 10.32 5.35
C GLY A 414 -33.37 11.73 5.65
N THR A 415 -32.63 12.55 6.39
CA THR A 415 -33.09 13.89 6.79
C THR A 415 -32.60 14.97 5.84
N GLY A 416 -33.40 16.01 5.61
CA GLY A 416 -33.06 17.10 4.69
C GLY A 416 -33.87 17.01 3.40
N GLY A 417 -33.45 17.69 2.34
CA GLY A 417 -34.19 17.72 1.07
C GLY A 417 -33.47 16.90 0.01
N GLN A 418 -34.02 15.76 -0.35
CA GLN A 418 -33.31 14.74 -1.13
C GLN A 418 -33.70 14.74 -2.59
N THR A 419 -32.77 14.39 -3.48
CA THR A 419 -33.10 14.07 -4.88
C THR A 419 -32.77 12.60 -5.15
N MET A 420 -33.79 11.81 -5.45
CA MET A 420 -33.71 10.36 -5.59
C MET A 420 -34.18 9.90 -6.98
N PHE A 421 -33.37 9.06 -7.60
CA PHE A 421 -33.63 8.40 -8.88
C PHE A 421 -33.58 6.87 -8.71
N GLY A 422 -34.61 6.17 -9.20
CA GLY A 422 -34.63 4.70 -9.26
C GLY A 422 -33.56 4.17 -10.22
N GLY A 423 -33.53 4.74 -11.42
CA GLY A 423 -32.52 4.47 -12.45
C GLY A 423 -33.15 4.35 -13.83
N LEU A 424 -32.36 3.95 -14.84
CA LEU A 424 -32.81 3.77 -16.22
C LEU A 424 -32.77 2.31 -16.68
N VAL A 425 -32.56 1.36 -15.75
CA VAL A 425 -32.50 -0.06 -16.11
C VAL A 425 -33.92 -0.59 -16.33
N ALA A 426 -34.20 -0.98 -17.57
CA ALA A 426 -35.55 -1.37 -17.96
C ALA A 426 -36.13 -2.51 -17.11
N GLY A 427 -37.32 -2.27 -16.57
CA GLY A 427 -38.04 -3.22 -15.72
C GLY A 427 -37.46 -3.40 -14.31
N ALA A 428 -36.55 -2.52 -13.87
CA ALA A 428 -36.16 -2.44 -12.48
C ALA A 428 -37.38 -2.14 -11.59
N GLN A 429 -37.35 -2.60 -10.33
CA GLN A 429 -38.40 -2.34 -9.35
C GLN A 429 -37.72 -1.65 -8.19
N ASP A 430 -37.88 -0.33 -8.15
CA ASP A 430 -37.20 0.52 -7.19
C ASP A 430 -38.13 0.87 -6.04
N THR A 431 -37.55 0.94 -4.85
CA THR A 431 -38.19 1.52 -3.66
C THR A 431 -37.47 2.81 -3.32
N LEU A 432 -38.13 3.95 -3.51
CA LEU A 432 -37.62 5.26 -3.11
C LEU A 432 -38.35 5.70 -1.84
N GLN A 433 -37.60 5.92 -0.78
CA GLN A 433 -38.12 6.34 0.51
C GLN A 433 -37.50 7.69 0.89
N GLY A 434 -38.33 8.73 0.84
CA GLY A 434 -38.05 10.02 1.48
C GLY A 434 -37.98 9.86 2.99
N GLY A 435 -37.56 10.91 3.68
CA GLY A 435 -37.33 10.81 5.12
C GLY A 435 -37.97 11.91 5.94
N SER A 436 -37.29 12.27 7.03
CA SER A 436 -37.86 13.10 8.09
C SER A 436 -37.09 14.40 8.22
N GLY A 437 -37.77 15.55 8.16
CA GLY A 437 -37.10 16.83 8.38
C GLY A 437 -38.02 18.01 8.12
N ALA A 438 -38.13 18.92 9.09
CA ALA A 438 -38.80 20.20 8.89
C ALA A 438 -37.88 21.13 8.08
N GLY A 439 -38.18 21.35 6.80
CA GLY A 439 -37.53 22.37 5.96
C GLY A 439 -36.86 21.86 4.67
N GLY A 440 -36.91 20.56 4.39
CA GLY A 440 -36.54 19.99 3.09
C GLY A 440 -37.77 19.58 2.29
N PHE A 441 -37.60 19.42 0.97
CA PHE A 441 -38.53 18.66 0.15
C PHE A 441 -37.77 17.55 -0.57
N ASP A 442 -38.43 16.41 -0.73
CA ASP A 442 -37.85 15.25 -1.41
C ASP A 442 -38.37 15.21 -2.85
N ARG A 443 -37.48 15.00 -3.83
CA ARG A 443 -37.81 14.76 -5.23
C ARG A 443 -37.49 13.31 -5.56
N MET A 444 -38.50 12.52 -5.91
CA MET A 444 -38.39 11.09 -6.20
C MET A 444 -38.84 10.79 -7.64
N ILE A 445 -37.99 10.11 -8.41
CA ILE A 445 -38.24 9.78 -9.82
C ILE A 445 -37.84 8.32 -10.08
N ALA A 446 -38.81 7.45 -10.39
CA ALA A 446 -38.57 6.02 -10.65
C ALA A 446 -38.23 5.67 -12.12
N VAL A 447 -38.75 6.46 -13.07
CA VAL A 447 -38.55 6.34 -14.53
C VAL A 447 -39.17 5.09 -15.19
N GLU A 448 -38.71 3.86 -14.92
CA GLU A 448 -39.23 2.63 -15.54
C GLU A 448 -39.54 1.54 -14.50
N GLY A 449 -40.45 0.63 -14.86
CA GLY A 449 -40.77 -0.55 -14.06
C GLY A 449 -41.87 -0.35 -13.04
N ASN A 450 -42.03 -1.27 -12.09
CA ASN A 450 -43.11 -1.20 -11.10
C ASN A 450 -42.50 -0.76 -9.77
N ASN A 451 -42.66 0.51 -9.42
CA ASN A 451 -41.89 1.13 -8.35
C ASN A 451 -42.76 1.45 -7.12
N LEU A 452 -42.10 1.59 -5.98
CA LEU A 452 -42.71 2.04 -4.72
C LEU A 452 -42.04 3.35 -4.29
N LEU A 453 -42.79 4.45 -4.28
CA LEU A 453 -42.34 5.75 -3.79
C LEU A 453 -43.05 6.08 -2.47
N ILE A 454 -42.30 6.50 -1.46
CA ILE A 454 -42.79 6.82 -0.12
C ILE A 454 -42.29 8.21 0.30
N GLY A 455 -43.19 9.18 0.45
CA GLY A 455 -42.85 10.59 0.74
C GLY A 455 -42.30 10.89 2.13
N GLY A 456 -42.71 10.15 3.16
CA GLY A 456 -42.19 10.33 4.53
C GLY A 456 -42.85 11.48 5.31
N ALA A 457 -42.07 12.35 5.94
CA ALA A 457 -42.58 13.45 6.77
C ALA A 457 -42.30 14.85 6.19
N ALA A 458 -41.53 14.93 5.11
CA ALA A 458 -41.32 16.14 4.32
C ALA A 458 -42.36 16.23 3.18
N PHE A 459 -42.44 17.41 2.54
CA PHE A 459 -43.15 17.55 1.26
C PHE A 459 -42.41 16.73 0.20
N ALA A 460 -43.13 15.89 -0.54
CA ALA A 460 -42.55 15.04 -1.57
C ALA A 460 -43.11 15.37 -2.96
N GLN A 461 -42.20 15.48 -3.94
CA GLN A 461 -42.53 15.42 -5.37
C GLN A 461 -42.23 14.02 -5.88
N MET A 462 -43.26 13.29 -6.30
CA MET A 462 -43.15 11.89 -6.72
C MET A 462 -43.53 11.72 -8.18
N GLN A 463 -42.68 11.07 -8.96
CA GLN A 463 -42.94 10.72 -10.35
C GLN A 463 -42.73 9.21 -10.57
N GLY A 464 -43.82 8.49 -10.84
CA GLY A 464 -43.80 7.03 -11.07
C GLY A 464 -43.06 6.63 -12.35
N GLY A 465 -43.35 7.33 -13.44
CA GLY A 465 -42.72 7.04 -14.73
C GLY A 465 -43.53 6.03 -15.54
N THR A 466 -42.90 4.99 -16.07
CA THR A 466 -43.60 3.94 -16.82
C THR A 466 -43.71 2.66 -16.02
N GLY A 467 -44.86 1.99 -16.07
CA GLY A 467 -45.12 0.75 -15.36
C GLY A 467 -46.25 0.91 -14.36
N ASN A 468 -46.44 -0.06 -13.47
CA ASN A 468 -47.49 0.01 -12.45
C ASN A 468 -46.86 0.38 -11.12
N ASP A 469 -46.86 1.67 -10.80
CA ASP A 469 -46.20 2.23 -9.62
C ASP A 469 -47.19 2.42 -8.46
N THR A 470 -46.64 2.40 -7.25
CA THR A 470 -47.33 2.75 -6.01
C THR A 470 -46.66 4.00 -5.44
N LEU A 471 -47.37 5.11 -5.41
CA LEU A 471 -46.90 6.37 -4.84
C LEU A 471 -47.68 6.64 -3.56
N LEU A 472 -46.98 6.61 -2.44
CA LEU A 472 -47.53 6.88 -1.12
C LEU A 472 -46.93 8.19 -0.62
N GLY A 473 -47.78 9.16 -0.34
CA GLY A 473 -47.41 10.35 0.39
C GLY A 473 -47.10 10.02 1.84
N GLY A 474 -47.29 11.01 2.68
CA GLY A 474 -46.71 10.97 4.01
C GLY A 474 -47.58 11.47 5.13
N THR A 475 -46.89 11.81 6.21
CA THR A 475 -47.48 12.39 7.42
C THR A 475 -47.34 13.91 7.46
N ASN A 476 -46.74 14.51 6.43
CA ASN A 476 -46.62 15.96 6.35
C ASN A 476 -48.02 16.58 6.25
N THR A 477 -48.20 17.81 6.72
CA THR A 477 -49.50 18.49 6.66
C THR A 477 -49.58 19.52 5.55
N THR A 478 -48.50 19.68 4.78
CA THR A 478 -48.41 20.60 3.65
C THR A 478 -49.01 20.02 2.37
N GLY A 479 -49.10 18.69 2.30
CA GLY A 479 -49.43 17.91 1.12
C GLY A 479 -48.18 17.50 0.35
N ASP A 480 -48.40 16.66 -0.66
CA ASP A 480 -47.43 16.11 -1.59
C ASP A 480 -47.86 16.37 -3.05
N ASP A 481 -46.92 16.27 -3.98
CA ASP A 481 -47.12 16.47 -5.42
C ASP A 481 -46.81 15.18 -6.18
N PHE A 482 -47.82 14.64 -6.85
CA PHE A 482 -47.76 13.35 -7.52
C PHE A 482 -47.89 13.51 -9.03
N THR A 483 -47.00 12.87 -9.78
CA THR A 483 -47.10 12.67 -11.23
C THR A 483 -47.21 11.18 -11.52
N ALA A 484 -48.40 10.75 -11.94
CA ALA A 484 -48.75 9.33 -12.09
C ALA A 484 -47.85 8.59 -13.10
N GLY A 485 -47.64 9.16 -14.28
CA GLY A 485 -46.92 8.48 -15.37
C GLY A 485 -47.83 7.62 -16.25
N THR A 486 -47.29 6.56 -16.86
CA THR A 486 -48.02 5.64 -17.75
C THR A 486 -48.10 4.24 -17.16
N GLY A 487 -49.17 3.51 -17.43
CA GLY A 487 -49.46 2.23 -16.73
C GLY A 487 -50.48 2.45 -15.61
N THR A 488 -50.80 1.39 -14.87
CA THR A 488 -51.86 1.43 -13.84
C THR A 488 -51.25 1.80 -12.50
N GLN A 489 -51.56 3.00 -12.02
CA GLN A 489 -50.95 3.56 -10.82
C GLN A 489 -51.83 3.42 -9.58
N LEU A 490 -51.20 3.28 -8.42
CA LEU A 490 -51.83 3.42 -7.10
C LEU A 490 -51.24 4.64 -6.39
N LEU A 491 -52.04 5.67 -6.17
CA LEU A 491 -51.62 6.92 -5.55
C LEU A 491 -52.40 7.14 -4.25
N SER A 492 -51.70 7.43 -3.16
CA SER A 492 -52.30 7.79 -1.87
C SER A 492 -51.64 9.05 -1.33
N GLY A 493 -52.41 10.12 -1.12
CA GLY A 493 -51.92 11.42 -0.66
C GLY A 493 -51.40 11.42 0.77
N GLY A 494 -52.07 10.69 1.66
CA GLY A 494 -51.73 10.69 3.08
C GLY A 494 -52.34 11.88 3.80
N ALA A 495 -51.53 12.67 4.51
CA ALA A 495 -51.98 13.88 5.18
C ALA A 495 -51.61 15.13 4.36
N GLY A 496 -52.33 16.23 4.60
CA GLY A 496 -52.05 17.51 3.94
C GLY A 496 -52.95 17.77 2.74
N ASN A 497 -52.58 18.72 1.89
CA ASN A 497 -53.35 19.10 0.71
C ASN A 497 -52.61 18.62 -0.54
N ASP A 498 -52.97 17.45 -1.04
CA ASP A 498 -52.22 16.76 -2.07
C ASP A 498 -52.63 17.18 -3.49
N LEU A 499 -51.66 17.17 -4.41
CA LEU A 499 -51.85 17.46 -5.83
C LEU A 499 -51.52 16.24 -6.67
N PHE A 500 -52.48 15.77 -7.46
CA PHE A 500 -52.31 14.62 -8.37
C PHE A 500 -52.37 15.06 -9.82
N HIS A 501 -51.25 14.99 -10.52
CA HIS A 501 -51.15 15.19 -11.96
C HIS A 501 -51.35 13.86 -12.69
N VAL A 502 -52.48 13.77 -13.41
CA VAL A 502 -52.86 12.59 -14.20
C VAL A 502 -52.99 13.02 -15.66
N SER A 503 -52.40 12.24 -16.56
CA SER A 503 -52.44 12.51 -18.00
C SER A 503 -53.36 11.54 -18.74
N LYS A 504 -53.75 11.88 -19.96
CA LYS A 504 -54.47 10.99 -20.88
C LYS A 504 -53.63 9.77 -21.33
N LEU A 505 -52.32 9.78 -21.09
CA LEU A 505 -51.42 8.66 -21.38
C LEU A 505 -51.29 7.70 -20.20
N ALA A 506 -51.92 8.01 -19.05
CA ALA A 506 -51.94 7.13 -17.90
C ALA A 506 -52.90 5.94 -18.10
N GLY A 507 -52.72 4.90 -17.28
CA GLY A 507 -53.57 3.72 -17.28
C GLY A 507 -54.77 3.88 -16.36
N ASN A 508 -55.27 2.75 -15.84
CA ASN A 508 -56.45 2.73 -14.98
C ASN A 508 -56.06 2.98 -13.53
N ASP A 509 -55.89 4.25 -13.17
CA ASP A 509 -55.30 4.61 -11.88
C ASP A 509 -56.30 4.57 -10.72
N THR A 510 -55.79 4.28 -9.53
CA THR A 510 -56.51 4.41 -8.26
C THR A 510 -55.88 5.52 -7.44
N ILE A 511 -56.68 6.53 -7.09
CA ILE A 511 -56.22 7.73 -6.39
C ILE A 511 -57.04 7.93 -5.12
N ASP A 512 -56.36 7.93 -3.99
CA ASP A 512 -56.93 8.28 -2.70
C ASP A 512 -56.27 9.54 -2.16
N GLY A 513 -57.01 10.66 -2.11
CA GLY A 513 -56.48 11.93 -1.62
C GLY A 513 -56.12 11.92 -0.14
N GLY A 514 -56.71 11.04 0.67
CA GLY A 514 -56.44 11.03 2.12
C GLY A 514 -57.01 12.25 2.86
N GLY A 515 -56.23 12.83 3.77
CA GLY A 515 -56.61 13.99 4.57
C GLY A 515 -56.60 15.30 3.79
N GLY A 516 -57.06 16.38 4.42
CA GLY A 516 -57.00 17.75 3.86
C GLY A 516 -57.86 18.01 2.61
N VAL A 517 -57.40 18.96 1.79
CA VAL A 517 -58.07 19.44 0.57
C VAL A 517 -57.20 19.10 -0.64
N ASN A 518 -57.60 18.04 -1.34
CA ASN A 518 -56.83 17.42 -2.39
C ASN A 518 -57.34 17.82 -3.77
N THR A 519 -56.40 18.02 -4.68
CA THR A 519 -56.65 18.43 -6.07
C THR A 519 -56.16 17.38 -7.04
N MET A 520 -57.02 16.95 -7.95
CA MET A 520 -56.64 16.16 -9.12
C MET A 520 -56.64 17.04 -10.37
N ALA A 521 -55.50 17.12 -11.05
CA ALA A 521 -55.31 17.88 -12.28
C ALA A 521 -55.26 16.93 -13.49
N LEU A 522 -56.24 17.13 -14.39
CA LEU A 522 -56.42 16.45 -15.67
C LEU A 522 -56.20 17.47 -16.81
N ALA A 523 -55.00 18.04 -16.86
CA ALA A 523 -54.69 19.22 -17.68
C ALA A 523 -54.80 19.00 -19.20
N ASP A 524 -54.83 17.74 -19.65
CA ASP A 524 -54.95 17.32 -21.05
C ASP A 524 -56.30 16.67 -21.39
N ARG A 525 -57.29 16.80 -20.50
CA ARG A 525 -58.67 16.34 -20.66
C ARG A 525 -59.65 17.51 -20.60
N ASN A 526 -60.68 17.47 -21.43
CA ASN A 526 -61.83 18.37 -21.28
C ASN A 526 -62.92 17.71 -20.43
N PHE A 527 -63.71 18.52 -19.71
CA PHE A 527 -64.78 17.99 -18.85
C PHE A 527 -65.81 17.15 -19.61
N ALA A 528 -66.10 17.50 -20.87
CA ALA A 528 -67.09 16.80 -21.69
C ALA A 528 -66.68 15.36 -22.05
N GLU A 529 -65.40 15.00 -21.88
CA GLU A 529 -64.85 13.67 -22.16
C GLU A 529 -65.08 12.68 -21.01
N ALA A 530 -65.39 13.19 -19.81
CA ALA A 530 -65.48 12.41 -18.58
C ALA A 530 -66.91 11.94 -18.27
N GLN A 531 -67.06 10.67 -17.87
CA GLN A 531 -68.28 10.13 -17.27
C GLN A 531 -68.03 9.73 -15.81
N PHE A 532 -68.91 10.15 -14.91
CA PHE A 532 -68.76 9.94 -13.47
C PHE A 532 -69.75 8.87 -12.99
N THR A 533 -69.25 7.89 -12.25
CA THR A 533 -70.05 6.84 -11.61
C THR A 533 -69.64 6.71 -10.14
N THR A 534 -70.55 6.96 -9.22
CA THR A 534 -70.31 6.72 -7.79
C THR A 534 -70.44 5.23 -7.46
N ASN A 535 -69.43 4.69 -6.80
CA ASN A 535 -69.36 3.30 -6.39
C ASN A 535 -69.99 3.09 -5.01
N ASN A 536 -70.29 1.84 -4.66
CA ASN A 536 -70.94 1.49 -3.39
C ASN A 536 -70.09 1.78 -2.15
N ASP A 537 -68.77 1.86 -2.31
CA ASP A 537 -67.80 2.18 -1.26
C ASP A 537 -67.60 3.70 -1.06
N GLY A 538 -68.32 4.52 -1.84
CA GLY A 538 -68.22 5.98 -1.78
C GLY A 538 -67.13 6.57 -2.69
N SER A 539 -66.31 5.74 -3.35
CA SER A 539 -65.39 6.23 -4.39
C SER A 539 -66.14 6.64 -5.66
N THR A 540 -65.51 7.44 -6.51
CA THR A 540 -66.03 7.86 -7.81
C THR A 540 -65.15 7.31 -8.92
N THR A 541 -65.74 6.56 -9.84
CA THR A 541 -65.11 6.15 -11.09
C THR A 541 -65.30 7.24 -12.14
N ILE A 542 -64.21 7.72 -12.73
CA ILE A 542 -64.19 8.65 -13.87
C ILE A 542 -63.71 7.88 -15.10
N SER A 543 -64.60 7.64 -16.07
CA SER A 543 -64.29 6.92 -17.30
C SER A 543 -64.22 7.83 -18.50
N PHE A 544 -63.31 7.51 -19.42
CA PHE A 544 -63.08 8.24 -20.66
C PHE A 544 -63.11 7.28 -21.85
N ALA A 545 -64.01 7.55 -22.80
CA ALA A 545 -64.31 6.61 -23.89
C ALA A 545 -63.28 6.61 -25.03
N ASP A 546 -62.45 7.64 -25.14
CA ASP A 546 -61.50 7.83 -26.23
C ASP A 546 -60.26 6.91 -26.13
N ASN A 547 -59.84 6.60 -24.90
CA ASN A 547 -58.68 5.76 -24.62
C ASN A 547 -58.97 4.59 -23.66
N ASN A 548 -60.24 4.36 -23.30
CA ASN A 548 -60.67 3.38 -22.29
C ASN A 548 -59.99 3.55 -20.92
N GLN A 549 -59.51 4.75 -20.59
CA GLN A 549 -58.97 5.05 -19.28
C GLN A 549 -60.09 5.14 -18.26
N SER A 550 -59.86 4.56 -17.08
CA SER A 550 -60.76 4.63 -15.93
C SER A 550 -59.98 4.99 -14.67
N LEU A 551 -60.34 6.09 -14.03
CA LEU A 551 -59.75 6.53 -12.76
C LEU A 551 -60.71 6.19 -11.62
N THR A 552 -60.24 5.53 -10.57
CA THR A 552 -61.01 5.33 -9.33
C THR A 552 -60.52 6.30 -8.29
N VAL A 553 -61.40 7.20 -7.83
CA VAL A 553 -61.01 8.35 -7.01
C VAL A 553 -61.77 8.39 -5.68
N SER A 554 -61.05 8.54 -4.57
CA SER A 554 -61.61 8.83 -3.24
C SER A 554 -60.92 10.02 -2.59
N ASN A 555 -61.62 10.69 -1.68
CA ASN A 555 -61.07 11.79 -0.85
C ASN A 555 -60.40 12.94 -1.63
N VAL A 556 -60.86 13.20 -2.85
CA VAL A 556 -60.45 14.35 -3.68
C VAL A 556 -61.57 15.39 -3.68
N GLN A 557 -61.25 16.64 -3.34
CA GLN A 557 -62.23 17.72 -3.22
C GLN A 557 -62.29 18.59 -4.47
N VAL A 558 -61.18 18.69 -5.22
CA VAL A 558 -61.10 19.53 -6.42
C VAL A 558 -60.63 18.69 -7.61
N ILE A 559 -61.35 18.75 -8.72
CA ILE A 559 -60.90 18.18 -10.01
C ILE A 559 -60.77 19.30 -11.02
N GLN A 560 -59.58 19.46 -11.61
CA GLN A 560 -59.24 20.48 -12.59
C GLN A 560 -59.03 19.85 -13.97
N PHE A 561 -60.00 20.01 -14.86
CA PHE A 561 -59.86 19.73 -16.30
C PHE A 561 -59.19 20.91 -17.00
N HIS A 562 -58.77 20.71 -18.24
CA HIS A 562 -58.25 21.76 -19.12
C HIS A 562 -59.18 22.98 -19.21
N ASP A 563 -60.50 22.74 -19.31
CA ASP A 563 -61.52 23.74 -19.60
C ASP A 563 -62.46 24.05 -18.41
N LYS A 564 -62.32 23.33 -17.29
CA LYS A 564 -63.27 23.43 -16.15
C LYS A 564 -62.68 22.93 -14.83
N THR A 565 -63.05 23.60 -13.73
CA THR A 565 -62.81 23.12 -12.37
C THR A 565 -64.11 22.65 -11.72
N ILE A 566 -64.08 21.54 -11.00
CA ILE A 566 -65.18 20.96 -10.24
C ILE A 566 -64.76 20.88 -8.78
N ASN A 567 -65.64 21.29 -7.87
CA ASN A 567 -65.52 21.00 -6.45
C ASN A 567 -66.53 19.89 -6.11
N LEU A 568 -66.06 18.79 -5.53
CA LEU A 568 -66.85 17.59 -5.21
C LEU A 568 -67.56 17.69 -3.85
#